data_AF-E4YPQ3-F1
#
_entry.id   AF-E4YPQ3-F1
#
_cell.length_a   1.000
_cell.length_b   1.000
_cell.length_c   1.000
_cell.angle_alpha   90.00
_cell.angle_beta   90.00
_cell.angle_gamma   90.00
#
_symmetry.space_group_name_H-M   'P 1'
#
loop_
_entity.id
_entity.type
_entity.pdbx_description
1 polymer ?
#
loop_
_entity_poly.entity_id
_entity_poly.type
_entity_poly.pdbx_seq_one_letter_code
_entity_poly.pdbx_strand_id
1 'polypeptide(L)'
;MGQIFSVEAGSRPYVKKHMVLLTDGQSQDDVGAPARAAKNFNIRTFAIGVGDAIEDELKLVATPPFSDTLYHVEDYDGIRHLQDTLAFKFCEDLGKSLLTLAGKVTN
;
A
#
# COMPACT_ATOMS: atom_id res chain seq x y z
N MET A 1 7.13 -4.04 14.06
CA MET A 1 7.02 -4.13 12.60
C MET A 1 8.38 -4.54 12.06
N GLY A 2 8.71 -5.83 12.11
CA GLY A 2 10.12 -6.21 12.03
C GLY A 2 10.29 -7.63 11.59
N GLN A 3 10.39 -7.82 10.28
CA GLN A 3 11.31 -8.77 9.63
C GLN A 3 11.47 -8.35 8.17
N ILE A 4 10.39 -8.19 7.40
CA ILE A 4 10.49 -8.03 5.92
C ILE A 4 10.92 -6.62 5.46
N PHE A 5 10.49 -5.56 6.14
CA PHE A 5 10.84 -4.18 5.77
C PHE A 5 12.13 -3.66 6.43
N SER A 6 12.92 -4.53 7.06
CA SER A 6 14.19 -4.17 7.70
C SER A 6 15.36 -4.23 6.72
N VAL A 7 16.45 -3.52 7.03
CA VAL A 7 17.65 -3.48 6.17
C VAL A 7 18.29 -4.86 6.08
N GLU A 8 18.24 -5.62 7.17
CA GLU A 8 18.74 -6.99 7.27
C GLU A 8 17.98 -7.94 6.32
N ALA A 9 16.71 -7.64 6.02
CA ALA A 9 15.90 -8.36 5.04
C ALA A 9 15.98 -7.76 3.61
N GLY A 10 16.91 -6.84 3.35
CA GLY A 10 17.14 -6.25 2.02
C GLY A 10 16.32 -4.98 1.72
N SER A 11 15.61 -4.44 2.70
CA SER A 11 14.90 -3.17 2.57
C SER A 11 15.88 -2.02 2.40
N ARG A 12 15.61 -1.13 1.44
CA ARG A 12 16.46 0.02 1.15
C ARG A 12 16.00 1.23 1.98
N PRO A 13 16.85 1.83 2.83
CA PRO A 13 16.45 2.92 3.72
C PRO A 13 15.82 4.12 3.01
N TYR A 14 16.39 4.52 1.87
CA TYR A 14 16.05 5.74 1.14
C TYR A 14 15.11 5.54 -0.05
N VAL A 15 14.54 4.34 -0.18
CA VAL A 15 13.59 4.02 -1.25
C VAL A 15 12.20 3.89 -0.66
N LYS A 16 11.20 4.36 -1.40
CA LYS A 16 9.79 4.16 -1.05
C LYS A 16 9.49 2.68 -0.88
N LYS A 17 8.71 2.38 0.15
CA LYS A 17 8.29 1.02 0.49
C LYS A 17 6.81 0.90 0.19
N HIS A 18 6.46 -0.09 -0.62
CA HIS A 18 5.08 -0.40 -0.95
C HIS A 18 4.70 -1.75 -0.34
N MET A 19 3.48 -1.85 0.19
CA MET A 19 2.89 -3.10 0.64
C MET A 19 1.55 -3.27 -0.07
N VAL A 20 1.31 -4.45 -0.63
CA VAL A 20 0.01 -4.81 -1.23
C VAL A 20 -0.61 -5.89 -0.34
N LEU A 21 -1.76 -5.58 0.28
CA LEU A 21 -2.59 -6.56 0.97
C LEU A 21 -3.65 -7.07 -0.01
N LEU A 22 -3.80 -8.39 -0.08
CA LEU A 22 -4.88 -9.07 -0.77
C LEU A 22 -5.63 -9.94 0.25
N THR A 23 -6.95 -9.77 0.35
CA THR A 23 -7.82 -10.59 1.21
C THR A 23 -9.18 -10.77 0.56
N ASP A 24 -9.85 -11.87 0.82
CA ASP A 24 -11.20 -12.19 0.32
C ASP A 24 -12.27 -12.17 1.42
N GLY A 25 -11.92 -11.74 2.63
CA GLY A 25 -12.84 -11.74 3.76
C GLY A 25 -12.39 -10.86 4.92
N GLN A 26 -13.11 -11.02 6.02
CA GLN A 26 -12.91 -10.30 7.26
C GLN A 26 -11.70 -10.83 8.04
N SER A 27 -10.89 -9.92 8.59
CA SER A 27 -9.82 -10.28 9.51
C SER A 27 -10.35 -10.94 10.78
N GLN A 28 -9.57 -11.86 11.34
CA GLN A 28 -9.89 -12.53 12.60
C GLN A 28 -9.32 -11.78 13.82
N ASP A 29 -8.63 -10.67 13.59
CA ASP A 29 -7.96 -9.84 14.60
C ASP A 29 -8.04 -8.34 14.28
N ASP A 30 -7.53 -7.49 15.19
CA ASP A 30 -7.48 -6.04 14.97
C ASP A 30 -6.44 -5.68 13.90
N VAL A 31 -6.91 -5.19 12.76
CA VAL A 31 -6.06 -4.66 11.68
C VAL A 31 -5.57 -3.24 11.94
N GLY A 32 -6.19 -2.51 12.87
CA GLY A 32 -5.94 -1.09 13.09
C GLY A 32 -4.52 -0.80 13.60
N ALA A 33 -4.09 -1.47 14.67
CA ALA A 33 -2.75 -1.31 15.21
C ALA A 33 -1.61 -1.66 14.22
N PRO A 34 -1.61 -2.82 13.54
CA PRO A 34 -0.57 -3.14 12.57
C PRO A 34 -0.58 -2.20 11.35
N ALA A 35 -1.76 -1.78 10.87
CA ALA A 35 -1.85 -0.83 9.76
C ALA A 35 -1.27 0.54 10.12
N ARG A 36 -1.56 1.06 11.32
CA ARG A 36 -0.95 2.30 11.82
C ARG A 36 0.56 2.17 11.93
N ALA A 37 1.06 1.05 12.43
CA ALA A 37 2.50 0.80 12.49
C ALA A 37 3.12 0.84 11.08
N ALA A 38 2.55 0.16 10.08
CA ALA A 38 3.05 0.19 8.71
C ALA A 38 3.16 1.63 8.16
N LYS A 39 2.09 2.42 8.34
CA LYS A 39 2.04 3.83 7.90
C LYS A 39 3.11 4.67 8.61
N ASN A 40 3.31 4.48 9.92
CA ASN A 40 4.35 5.17 10.69
C ASN A 40 5.78 4.81 10.23
N PHE A 41 5.99 3.61 9.66
CA PHE A 41 7.25 3.21 9.03
C PHE A 41 7.40 3.71 7.58
N ASN A 42 6.56 4.66 7.14
CA ASN A 42 6.52 5.21 5.78
C ASN A 42 6.35 4.14 4.70
N ILE A 43 5.59 3.09 5.01
CA ILE A 43 5.17 2.08 4.04
C ILE A 43 3.84 2.54 3.45
N ARG A 44 3.80 2.78 2.13
CA ARG A 44 2.54 3.06 1.44
C ARG A 44 1.83 1.73 1.19
N THR A 45 0.69 1.58 1.84
CA THR A 45 -0.12 0.37 1.81
C THR A 45 -1.24 0.48 0.77
N PHE A 46 -1.35 -0.55 -0.07
CA PHE A 46 -2.42 -0.79 -1.02
C PHE A 46 -3.25 -1.97 -0.49
N ALA A 47 -4.57 -1.88 -0.53
CA ALA A 47 -5.47 -2.92 -0.08
C ALA A 47 -6.39 -3.33 -1.23
N ILE A 48 -6.44 -4.64 -1.50
CA ILE A 48 -7.24 -5.25 -2.54
C ILE A 48 -8.17 -6.25 -1.85
N GLY A 49 -9.46 -5.95 -1.86
CA GLY A 49 -10.52 -6.88 -1.44
C GLY A 49 -11.00 -7.72 -2.61
N VAL A 50 -11.25 -9.00 -2.37
CA VAL A 50 -11.93 -9.90 -3.31
C VAL A 50 -13.26 -10.33 -2.69
N GLY A 51 -14.34 -10.42 -3.46
CA GLY A 51 -15.61 -10.96 -2.98
C GLY A 51 -16.11 -10.28 -1.70
N ASP A 52 -16.18 -11.03 -0.60
CA ASP A 52 -16.77 -10.61 0.68
C ASP A 52 -15.81 -9.85 1.62
N ALA A 53 -14.66 -9.37 1.11
CA ALA A 53 -13.74 -8.56 1.88
C ALA A 53 -14.41 -7.29 2.45
N ILE A 54 -14.11 -6.98 3.72
CA ILE A 54 -14.76 -5.87 4.43
C ILE A 54 -14.07 -4.53 4.10
N GLU A 55 -14.76 -3.66 3.36
CA GLU A 55 -14.21 -2.38 2.89
C GLU A 55 -13.67 -1.49 4.02
N ASP A 56 -14.33 -1.46 5.18
CA ASP A 56 -13.87 -0.64 6.31
C ASP A 56 -12.56 -1.15 6.92
N GLU A 57 -12.32 -2.47 6.94
CA GLU A 57 -11.03 -3.03 7.33
C GLU A 57 -9.95 -2.71 6.28
N LEU A 58 -10.29 -2.80 4.99
CA LEU A 58 -9.38 -2.41 3.91
C LEU A 58 -9.00 -0.93 3.99
N LYS A 59 -9.91 -0.03 4.35
CA LYS A 59 -9.64 1.41 4.58
C LYS A 59 -8.68 1.65 5.74
N LEU A 60 -8.77 0.84 6.81
CA LEU A 60 -7.81 0.92 7.92
C LEU A 60 -6.41 0.57 7.44
N VAL A 61 -6.28 -0.42 6.55
CA VAL A 61 -5.00 -0.84 5.98
C VAL A 61 -4.49 0.17 4.94
N ALA A 62 -5.30 0.55 3.95
CA ALA A 62 -4.90 1.39 2.82
C ALA A 62 -4.40 2.77 3.23
N THR A 63 -3.40 3.29 2.53
CA THR A 63 -2.85 4.64 2.76
C THR A 63 -3.64 5.66 1.94
N PRO A 64 -4.25 6.70 2.54
CA PRO A 64 -4.97 7.73 1.78
C PRO A 64 -4.08 8.44 0.72
N PRO A 65 -4.66 8.93 -0.39
CA PRO A 65 -6.08 8.88 -0.75
C PRO A 65 -6.52 7.50 -1.24
N PHE A 66 -7.71 7.05 -0.83
CA PHE A 66 -8.21 5.70 -1.14
C PHE A 66 -8.44 5.46 -2.64
N SER A 67 -8.67 6.51 -3.42
CA SER A 67 -8.77 6.42 -4.89
C SER A 67 -7.51 5.84 -5.58
N ASP A 68 -6.36 5.85 -4.90
CA ASP A 68 -5.11 5.32 -5.42
C ASP A 68 -4.70 3.97 -4.80
N THR A 69 -5.30 3.59 -3.68
CA THR A 69 -4.74 2.52 -2.82
C THR A 69 -5.75 1.51 -2.32
N LEU A 70 -7.05 1.75 -2.53
CA LEU A 70 -8.12 0.83 -2.17
C LEU A 70 -8.77 0.31 -3.44
N TYR A 71 -8.80 -1.02 -3.58
CA TYR A 71 -9.43 -1.72 -4.70
C TYR A 71 -10.32 -2.83 -4.16
N HIS A 72 -11.44 -3.05 -4.83
CA HIS A 72 -12.33 -4.18 -4.57
C HIS A 72 -12.68 -4.83 -5.91
N VAL A 73 -12.48 -6.13 -6.01
CA VAL A 73 -12.82 -6.94 -7.18
C VAL A 73 -13.80 -8.05 -6.78
N GLU A 74 -14.63 -8.49 -7.71
CA GLU A 74 -15.59 -9.57 -7.45
C GLU A 74 -14.89 -10.92 -7.26
N ASP A 75 -13.88 -11.20 -8.08
CA ASP A 75 -13.12 -12.45 -8.09
C ASP A 75 -11.62 -12.23 -8.36
N TYR A 76 -10.85 -13.32 -8.35
CA TYR A 76 -9.42 -13.30 -8.58
C TYR A 76 -9.03 -12.95 -10.03
N ASP A 77 -9.92 -13.08 -11.01
CA ASP A 77 -9.64 -12.67 -12.38
C ASP A 77 -9.65 -11.14 -12.51
N GLY A 78 -10.48 -10.45 -11.72
CA GLY A 78 -10.44 -8.99 -11.58
C GLY A 78 -9.07 -8.43 -11.19
N ILE A 79 -8.26 -9.20 -10.45
CA ILE A 79 -6.90 -8.79 -10.03
C ILE A 79 -5.97 -8.65 -11.23
N ARG A 80 -6.17 -9.41 -12.31
CA ARG A 80 -5.33 -9.33 -13.51
C ARG A 80 -5.34 -7.92 -14.10
N HIS A 81 -6.49 -7.25 -14.06
CA HIS A 81 -6.66 -5.88 -14.53
C HIS A 81 -6.02 -4.82 -13.62
N LEU A 82 -5.74 -5.17 -12.35
CA LEU A 82 -5.08 -4.28 -11.41
C LEU A 82 -3.56 -4.26 -11.57
N GLN A 83 -2.96 -5.25 -12.22
CA GLN A 83 -1.49 -5.33 -12.33
C GLN A 83 -0.90 -4.09 -13.00
N ASP A 84 -1.42 -3.70 -14.16
CA ASP A 84 -0.96 -2.51 -14.89
C ASP A 84 -1.24 -1.23 -14.12
N THR A 85 -2.39 -1.17 -13.43
CA THR A 85 -2.75 -0.03 -12.58
C THR A 85 -1.78 0.13 -11.42
N LEU A 86 -1.46 -0.94 -10.70
CA LEU A 86 -0.53 -0.94 -9.58
C LEU A 86 0.89 -0.60 -10.04
N ALA A 87 1.34 -1.20 -11.15
CA ALA A 87 2.64 -0.88 -11.75
C ALA A 87 2.74 0.60 -12.09
N PHE A 88 1.71 1.16 -12.73
CA PHE A 88 1.65 2.59 -13.05
C PHE A 88 1.69 3.46 -11.78
N LYS A 89 0.90 3.13 -10.75
CA LYS A 89 0.86 3.87 -9.48
C LYS A 89 2.20 3.84 -8.73
N PHE A 90 2.91 2.71 -8.77
CA PHE A 90 4.24 2.61 -8.17
C PHE A 90 5.24 3.52 -8.90
N CYS A 91 5.16 3.59 -10.23
CA CYS A 91 5.99 4.48 -11.04
C CYS A 91 5.70 5.97 -10.78
N GLU A 92 4.42 6.37 -10.73
CA GLU A 92 4.03 7.76 -10.42
C GLU A 92 4.58 8.22 -9.07
N ASP A 93 4.58 7.33 -8.08
CA ASP A 93 5.05 7.63 -6.74
C ASP A 93 6.55 7.92 -6.67
N LEU A 94 7.34 7.28 -7.53
CA LEU A 94 8.77 7.57 -7.66
C LEU A 94 8.95 8.98 -8.23
N GLY A 95 8.22 9.33 -9.29
CA GLY A 95 8.25 10.66 -9.91
C GLY A 95 7.85 11.78 -8.94
N LYS A 96 6.75 11.60 -8.20
CA LYS A 96 6.32 12.54 -7.15
C LYS A 96 7.37 12.72 -6.05
N SER A 97 8.06 11.64 -5.68
CA SER A 97 9.14 11.70 -4.67
C SER A 97 10.30 12.58 -5.14
N LEU A 98 10.71 12.45 -6.40
CA LEU A 98 11.77 13.26 -6.99
C LEU A 98 11.36 14.74 -7.08
N LEU A 99 10.13 15.02 -7.51
CA LEU A 99 9.59 16.39 -7.57
C LEU A 99 9.50 17.04 -6.19
N THR A 100 9.06 16.28 -5.17
CA THR A 100 8.98 16.77 -3.78
C THR A 100 10.37 17.11 -3.22
N LEU A 101 11.38 16.29 -3.54
CA LEU A 101 12.76 16.56 -3.17
C LEU A 101 13.31 17.78 -3.91
N ALA A 102 13.07 17.88 -5.22
CA ALA A 102 13.50 19.03 -6.03
C ALA A 102 12.88 20.35 -5.53
N GLY A 103 11.57 20.36 -5.21
CA GLY A 103 10.88 21.54 -4.68
C GLY A 103 11.30 21.94 -3.26
N LYS A 104 11.83 21.01 -2.46
CA LYS A 104 12.43 21.32 -1.14
C LYS A 104 13.85 21.89 -1.23
N VAL A 105 14.55 21.73 -2.36
CA VAL A 105 15.91 22.24 -2.56
C VAL A 105 15.91 23.68 -3.09
N THR A 106 14.80 24.13 -3.68
CA THR A 106 14.66 25.48 -4.26
C THR A 106 14.08 26.52 -3.30
N ASN A 107 13.98 26.24 -2.01
CA ASN A 107 13.48 27.17 -0.99
C ASN A 107 14.41 27.23 0.22
#